data_AF-A0A7C0VWF7-F1
#
_entry.id   AF-A0A7C0VWF7-F1
#
_cell.length_a   1.000
_cell.length_b   1.000
_cell.length_c   1.000
_cell.angle_alpha   90.00
_cell.angle_beta   90.00
_cell.angle_gamma   90.00
#
_symmetry.space_group_name_H-M   'P 1'
#
loop_
_entity.id
_entity.type
_entity.pdbx_description
1 polymer ?
#
loop_
_entity_poly.entity_id
_entity_poly.type
_entity_poly.pdbx_seq_one_letter_code
_entity_poly.pdbx_strand_id
1 'polypeptide(L)'
;QDLLVGPYGIITMAITYAIAIILPITATFFIAFAVMEDSGYLPRLATMLNRVFRAIGLNGKAVLPMVLGLGCDTMATLTARIMDTRKERIIVTLLLALGVPCSAQLGVILGMFGKQPIEALLIWIAVLTGVMLFVGYISSKIVPGQDSDFILEIPPLRLPQLSNILIKTMGRIEWYLKEAVPLFILGTLVLFTADKLKLLPLIEKAASPVIVNFLGLPAKAAESFIIGFLRRDYGAAGLFALQEQGMLNTEQVVVSLTTITLFIPCIANLFVIIKERGLKTALIITAFVFPFSIMVGGLLHHLLSWLRVFN
;
A
#
# COMPACT_ATOMS: atom_id res chain seq x y z
N GLN A 1 -10.51 -29.69 11.56
CA GLN A 1 -9.22 -29.37 12.19
C GLN A 1 -8.32 -28.52 11.28
N ASP A 2 -8.39 -28.69 9.95
CA ASP A 2 -7.65 -27.84 8.98
C ASP A 2 -8.04 -26.35 8.96
N LEU A 3 -9.27 -26.01 9.36
CA LEU A 3 -9.74 -24.61 9.46
C LEU A 3 -9.04 -23.82 10.57
N LEU A 4 -8.62 -24.50 11.64
CA LEU A 4 -8.04 -23.89 12.84
C LEU A 4 -6.49 -23.97 12.83
N VAL A 5 -5.90 -25.01 12.21
CA VAL A 5 -4.44 -25.30 12.28
C VAL A 5 -3.81 -25.63 10.91
N GLY A 6 -4.52 -25.46 9.80
CA GLY A 6 -3.98 -25.73 8.45
C GLY A 6 -2.99 -24.66 7.95
N PRO A 7 -2.42 -24.83 6.73
CA PRO A 7 -1.53 -23.85 6.09
C PRO A 7 -2.20 -22.47 5.87
N TYR A 8 -3.54 -22.41 5.88
CA TYR A 8 -4.34 -21.18 5.88
C TYR A 8 -5.22 -21.05 7.15
N GLY A 9 -4.82 -21.72 8.24
CA GLY A 9 -5.58 -21.78 9.48
C GLY A 9 -5.84 -20.40 10.07
N ILE A 10 -7.10 -20.15 10.44
CA ILE A 10 -7.56 -18.86 10.97
C ILE A 10 -6.76 -18.43 12.20
N ILE A 11 -6.34 -19.37 13.05
CA ILE A 11 -5.63 -19.05 14.27
C ILE A 11 -4.13 -18.87 14.00
N THR A 12 -3.49 -19.78 13.26
CA THR A 12 -2.04 -19.75 13.05
C THR A 12 -1.58 -18.60 12.16
N MET A 13 -2.28 -18.33 11.06
CA MET A 13 -1.89 -17.24 10.15
C MET A 13 -2.44 -15.89 10.60
N ALA A 14 -3.69 -15.82 11.07
CA ALA A 14 -4.26 -14.52 11.44
C ALA A 14 -3.65 -13.98 12.74
N ILE A 15 -3.51 -14.80 13.79
CA ILE A 15 -3.01 -14.32 15.09
C ILE A 15 -1.52 -14.05 15.01
N THR A 16 -0.73 -14.97 14.46
CA THR A 16 0.73 -14.80 14.40
C THR A 16 1.11 -13.59 13.55
N TYR A 17 0.56 -13.43 12.35
CA TYR A 17 0.93 -12.29 11.50
C TYR A 17 0.31 -10.98 12.00
N ALA A 18 -0.97 -10.96 12.43
CA ALA A 18 -1.59 -9.71 12.86
C ALA A 18 -1.03 -9.19 14.19
N ILE A 19 -0.75 -10.08 15.16
CA ILE A 19 -0.31 -9.69 16.50
C ILE A 19 1.20 -9.73 16.64
N ALA A 20 1.89 -10.76 16.13
CA ALA A 20 3.34 -10.88 16.36
C ALA A 20 4.16 -10.02 15.40
N ILE A 21 3.71 -9.82 14.16
CA ILE A 21 4.48 -9.08 13.13
C ILE A 21 3.90 -7.68 12.91
N ILE A 22 2.60 -7.57 12.65
CA ILE A 22 2.02 -6.30 12.20
C ILE A 22 1.84 -5.31 13.36
N LEU A 23 1.41 -5.78 14.54
CA LEU A 23 1.17 -4.89 15.69
C LEU A 23 2.43 -4.15 16.16
N PRO A 24 3.61 -4.79 16.30
CA PRO A 24 4.83 -4.06 16.63
C PRO A 24 5.23 -3.04 15.56
N ILE A 25 5.19 -3.42 14.29
CA ILE A 25 5.59 -2.54 13.17
C ILE A 25 4.67 -1.31 13.11
N THR A 26 3.35 -1.53 13.16
CA THR A 26 2.36 -0.45 13.13
C THR A 26 2.43 0.42 14.38
N ALA A 27 2.68 -0.15 15.56
CA ALA A 27 2.87 0.60 16.80
C ALA A 27 4.10 1.51 16.72
N THR A 28 5.25 0.99 16.28
CA THR A 28 6.46 1.80 16.11
C THR A 28 6.26 2.92 15.10
N PHE A 29 5.58 2.64 13.98
CA PHE A 29 5.24 3.66 12.99
C PHE A 29 4.35 4.76 13.58
N PHE A 30 3.29 4.40 14.31
CA PHE A 30 2.38 5.39 14.90
C PHE A 30 3.04 6.21 16.02
N ILE A 31 3.97 5.62 16.79
CA ILE A 31 4.78 6.37 17.76
C ILE A 31 5.64 7.40 17.03
N ALA A 32 6.38 6.99 16.00
CA ALA A 32 7.22 7.91 15.22
C ALA A 32 6.39 9.00 14.55
N PHE A 33 5.22 8.65 14.00
CA PHE A 33 4.28 9.61 13.42
C PHE A 33 3.76 10.60 14.46
N ALA A 34 3.34 10.14 15.64
CA ALA A 34 2.84 10.99 16.71
C ALA A 34 3.91 11.98 17.21
N VAL A 35 5.17 11.56 17.26
CA VAL A 35 6.31 12.44 17.56
C VAL A 35 6.45 13.54 16.48
N MET A 36 6.37 13.19 15.20
CA MET A 36 6.42 14.18 14.10
C MET A 36 5.22 15.13 14.09
N GLU A 37 4.05 14.65 14.46
CA GLU A 37 2.83 15.44 14.56
C GLU A 37 2.88 16.41 15.74
N ASP A 38 3.24 15.94 16.94
CA ASP A 38 3.30 16.77 18.15
C ASP A 38 4.46 17.77 18.16
N SER A 39 5.55 17.46 17.44
CA SER A 39 6.67 18.40 17.28
C SER A 39 6.34 19.58 16.36
N GLY A 40 5.25 19.51 15.59
CA GLY A 40 4.93 20.52 14.56
C GLY A 40 5.82 20.40 13.32
N TYR A 41 6.46 19.24 13.11
CA TYR A 41 7.30 19.00 11.93
C TYR A 41 6.46 18.86 10.64
N LEU A 42 5.28 18.24 10.72
CA LEU A 42 4.41 18.00 9.57
C LEU A 42 3.99 19.30 8.84
N PRO A 43 3.57 20.39 9.53
CA PRO A 43 3.32 21.68 8.88
C PRO A 43 4.53 22.25 8.14
N ARG A 44 5.75 22.08 8.66
CA ARG A 44 6.98 22.54 7.98
C ARG A 44 7.30 21.69 6.76
N LEU A 45 7.10 20.37 6.87
CA LEU A 45 7.24 19.47 5.73
C LEU A 45 6.22 19.81 4.63
N ALA A 46 4.99 20.16 5.01
CA ALA A 46 3.95 20.64 4.10
C ALA A 46 4.38 21.89 3.32
N THR A 47 5.02 22.88 3.97
CA THR A 47 5.51 24.07 3.26
C THR A 47 6.70 23.77 2.35
N MET A 48 7.64 22.92 2.77
CA MET A 48 8.80 22.53 1.96
C MET A 48 8.41 21.73 0.71
N LEU A 49 7.49 20.78 0.84
CA LEU A 49 7.06 19.92 -0.26
C LEU A 49 5.96 20.56 -1.12
N ASN A 50 5.44 21.72 -0.74
CA ASN A 50 4.35 22.39 -1.47
C ASN A 50 4.65 22.54 -2.97
N ARG A 51 5.90 22.88 -3.33
CA ARG A 51 6.29 23.02 -4.75
C ARG A 51 6.18 21.70 -5.52
N VAL A 52 6.54 20.57 -4.89
CA VAL A 52 6.44 19.24 -5.50
C VAL A 52 4.97 18.84 -5.65
N PHE A 53 4.16 19.01 -4.60
CA PHE A 53 2.73 18.69 -4.65
C PHE A 53 1.97 19.57 -5.65
N ARG A 54 2.31 20.85 -5.79
CA ARG A 54 1.71 21.74 -6.80
C ARG A 54 1.98 21.27 -8.23
N ALA A 55 3.14 20.68 -8.51
CA ALA A 55 3.42 20.11 -9.83
C ALA A 55 2.47 18.94 -10.18
N ILE A 56 1.86 18.33 -9.17
CA ILE A 56 0.96 17.17 -9.25
C ILE A 56 -0.51 17.62 -9.08
N GLY A 57 -0.77 18.94 -9.07
CA GLY A 57 -2.12 19.50 -8.85
C GLY A 57 -2.65 19.28 -7.43
N LEU A 58 -1.75 19.13 -6.46
CA LEU A 58 -2.04 19.02 -5.03
C LEU A 58 -1.50 20.21 -4.26
N ASN A 59 -2.00 20.36 -3.04
CA ASN A 59 -1.55 21.37 -2.11
C ASN A 59 -0.63 20.77 -1.01
N GLY A 60 0.20 21.56 -0.36
CA GLY A 60 1.08 21.14 0.76
C GLY A 60 0.35 20.42 1.90
N LYS A 61 -0.96 20.67 2.08
CA LYS A 61 -1.83 19.92 3.01
C LYS A 61 -1.84 18.40 2.72
N ALA A 62 -1.57 17.98 1.48
CA ALA A 62 -1.51 16.57 1.08
C ALA A 62 -0.35 15.79 1.73
N VAL A 63 0.67 16.47 2.28
CA VAL A 63 1.75 15.79 3.02
C VAL A 63 1.21 14.96 4.17
N LEU A 64 0.22 15.48 4.90
CA LEU A 64 -0.34 14.78 6.06
C LEU A 64 -0.97 13.42 5.70
N PRO A 65 -1.93 13.32 4.75
CA PRO A 65 -2.47 12.04 4.34
C PRO A 65 -1.42 11.14 3.68
N MET A 66 -0.48 11.68 2.89
CA MET A 66 0.54 10.87 2.21
C MET A 66 1.51 10.21 3.20
N VAL A 67 1.98 10.94 4.22
CA VAL A 67 2.81 10.37 5.28
C VAL A 67 2.01 9.40 6.14
N LEU A 68 0.72 9.68 6.42
CA LEU A 68 -0.14 8.76 7.16
C LEU A 68 -0.40 7.45 6.39
N GLY A 69 -0.42 7.51 5.05
CA GLY A 69 -0.59 6.34 4.16
C GLY A 69 0.53 5.32 4.32
N LEU A 70 1.77 5.79 4.53
CA LEU A 70 2.90 4.91 4.87
C LEU A 70 2.66 4.09 6.13
N GLY A 71 1.71 4.50 6.98
CA GLY A 71 1.18 3.71 8.08
C GLY A 71 0.07 2.78 7.60
N CYS A 72 -1.06 3.37 7.26
CA CYS A 72 -2.27 2.66 6.84
C CYS A 72 -3.10 3.51 5.87
N ASP A 73 -3.29 3.01 4.64
CA ASP A 73 -4.01 3.71 3.58
C ASP A 73 -5.48 4.00 3.93
N THR A 74 -6.10 3.18 4.76
CA THR A 74 -7.50 3.40 5.21
C THR A 74 -7.61 4.69 6.01
N MET A 75 -6.70 4.89 6.96
CA MET A 75 -6.66 6.10 7.78
C MET A 75 -6.26 7.32 6.97
N ALA A 76 -5.31 7.16 6.05
CA ALA A 76 -4.92 8.21 5.13
C ALA A 76 -6.07 8.68 4.23
N THR A 77 -6.89 7.74 3.76
CA THR A 77 -8.05 8.06 2.92
C THR A 77 -9.11 8.82 3.71
N LEU A 78 -9.31 8.51 5.00
CA LEU A 78 -10.19 9.28 5.89
C LEU A 78 -9.67 10.71 6.12
N THR A 79 -8.35 10.88 6.29
CA THR A 79 -7.75 12.21 6.50
C THR A 79 -7.65 13.04 5.22
N ALA A 80 -7.84 12.44 4.04
CA ALA A 80 -7.95 13.15 2.78
C ALA A 80 -9.11 14.17 2.75
N ARG A 81 -10.04 14.15 3.72
CA ARG A 81 -11.08 15.18 3.91
C ARG A 81 -10.55 16.58 4.25
N ILE A 82 -9.28 16.69 4.67
CA ILE A 82 -8.60 17.95 4.98
C ILE A 82 -8.32 18.77 3.71
N MET A 83 -8.35 18.14 2.53
CA MET A 83 -8.17 18.82 1.25
C MET A 83 -9.40 19.68 0.92
N ASP A 84 -9.15 20.91 0.48
CA ASP A 84 -10.20 21.93 0.31
C ASP A 84 -11.12 21.56 -0.87
N THR A 85 -10.54 21.13 -1.99
CA THR A 85 -11.29 20.89 -3.23
C THR A 85 -11.60 19.41 -3.46
N ARG A 86 -12.69 19.13 -4.22
CA ARG A 86 -13.01 17.76 -4.64
C ARG A 86 -11.95 17.16 -5.55
N LYS A 87 -11.31 17.98 -6.40
CA LYS A 87 -10.23 17.57 -7.31
C LYS A 87 -9.05 17.00 -6.51
N GLU A 88 -8.52 17.78 -5.58
CA GLU A 88 -7.41 17.37 -4.72
C GLU A 88 -7.75 16.12 -3.90
N ARG A 89 -8.98 16.07 -3.37
CA ARG A 89 -9.51 14.92 -2.64
C ARG A 89 -9.45 13.63 -3.44
N ILE A 90 -9.79 13.66 -4.73
CA ILE A 90 -9.75 12.49 -5.62
C ILE A 90 -8.31 12.12 -5.94
N ILE A 91 -7.46 13.11 -6.28
CA ILE A 91 -6.06 12.88 -6.63
C ILE A 91 -5.29 12.27 -5.45
N VAL A 92 -5.44 12.80 -4.23
CA VAL A 92 -4.80 12.22 -3.03
C VAL A 92 -5.28 10.79 -2.81
N THR A 93 -6.59 10.53 -2.88
CA THR A 93 -7.12 9.16 -2.70
C THR A 93 -6.59 8.19 -3.76
N LEU A 94 -6.48 8.62 -5.02
CA LEU A 94 -5.89 7.82 -6.09
C LEU A 94 -4.41 7.53 -5.83
N LEU A 95 -3.62 8.53 -5.43
CA LEU A 95 -2.19 8.36 -5.15
C LEU A 95 -1.95 7.47 -3.93
N LEU A 96 -2.76 7.60 -2.88
CA LEU A 96 -2.74 6.69 -1.73
C LEU A 96 -3.08 5.25 -2.13
N ALA A 97 -4.13 5.08 -2.94
CA ALA A 97 -4.54 3.76 -3.39
C ALA A 97 -3.51 3.11 -4.33
N LEU A 98 -2.77 3.89 -5.12
CA LEU A 98 -1.84 3.38 -6.12
C LEU A 98 -0.41 3.25 -5.60
N GLY A 99 0.16 4.27 -4.99
CA GLY A 99 1.62 4.38 -4.89
C GLY A 99 2.20 4.27 -3.47
N VAL A 100 1.35 4.32 -2.44
CA VAL A 100 1.84 4.36 -1.06
C VAL A 100 1.84 2.95 -0.47
N PRO A 101 3.03 2.40 -0.13
CA PRO A 101 3.11 1.15 0.61
C PRO A 101 2.72 1.38 2.07
N CYS A 102 1.87 0.51 2.61
CA CYS A 102 1.52 0.56 4.04
C CYS A 102 2.69 0.05 4.91
N SER A 103 2.64 0.34 6.21
CA SER A 103 3.72 0.02 7.15
C SER A 103 4.03 -1.47 7.24
N ALA A 104 3.00 -2.30 7.16
CA ALA A 104 3.13 -3.75 7.15
C ALA A 104 3.81 -4.26 5.87
N GLN A 105 3.52 -3.65 4.72
CA GLN A 105 4.18 -3.99 3.46
C GLN A 105 5.63 -3.50 3.45
N LEU A 106 5.91 -2.30 3.96
CA LEU A 106 7.26 -1.75 4.07
C LEU A 106 8.20 -2.67 4.85
N GLY A 107 7.73 -3.24 5.97
CA GLY A 107 8.53 -4.20 6.75
C GLY A 107 8.95 -5.43 5.93
N VAL A 108 8.00 -6.01 5.18
CA VAL A 108 8.27 -7.18 4.34
C VAL A 108 9.15 -6.84 3.14
N ILE A 109 8.90 -5.71 2.47
CA ILE A 109 9.69 -5.21 1.34
C ILE A 109 11.16 -5.03 1.75
N LEU A 110 11.41 -4.37 2.89
CA LEU A 110 12.76 -4.16 3.40
C LEU A 110 13.43 -5.49 3.77
N GLY A 111 12.67 -6.45 4.32
CA GLY A 111 13.14 -7.81 4.59
C GLY A 111 13.53 -8.58 3.32
N MET A 112 12.75 -8.46 2.25
CA MET A 112 13.02 -9.07 0.94
C MET A 112 14.26 -8.46 0.28
N PHE A 113 14.36 -7.13 0.27
CA PHE A 113 15.50 -6.42 -0.31
C PHE A 113 16.78 -6.56 0.51
N GLY A 114 16.70 -6.80 1.82
CA GLY A 114 17.87 -7.06 2.65
C GLY A 114 18.69 -8.28 2.22
N LYS A 115 18.08 -9.22 1.47
CA LYS A 115 18.74 -10.39 0.88
C LYS A 115 19.15 -10.19 -0.58
N GLN A 116 19.04 -8.97 -1.12
CA GLN A 116 19.25 -8.64 -2.54
C GLN A 116 20.25 -7.48 -2.68
N PRO A 117 20.83 -7.27 -3.89
CA PRO A 117 21.71 -6.13 -4.12
C PRO A 117 20.98 -4.80 -3.90
N ILE A 118 21.71 -3.80 -3.39
CA ILE A 118 21.19 -2.45 -3.09
C ILE A 118 20.57 -1.79 -4.34
N GLU A 119 21.09 -2.11 -5.52
CA GLU A 119 20.57 -1.66 -6.81
C GLU A 119 19.09 -2.01 -7.02
N ALA A 120 18.66 -3.19 -6.55
CA ALA A 120 17.27 -3.63 -6.65
C ALA A 120 16.32 -2.72 -5.86
N LEU A 121 16.74 -2.32 -4.66
CA LEU A 121 16.00 -1.36 -3.82
C LEU A 121 15.94 0.02 -4.47
N LEU A 122 17.05 0.51 -5.03
CA LEU A 122 17.11 1.81 -5.70
C LEU A 122 16.19 1.86 -6.93
N ILE A 123 16.17 0.79 -7.73
CA ILE A 123 15.26 0.67 -8.88
C ILE A 123 13.81 0.69 -8.40
N TRP A 124 13.47 -0.06 -7.36
CA TRP A 124 12.11 -0.07 -6.81
C TRP A 124 11.66 1.32 -6.33
N ILE A 125 12.52 2.05 -5.60
CA ILE A 125 12.23 3.43 -5.16
C ILE A 125 12.06 4.38 -6.35
N ALA A 126 12.94 4.28 -7.35
CA ALA A 126 12.91 5.12 -8.54
C ALA A 126 11.62 4.88 -9.35
N VAL A 127 11.22 3.62 -9.54
CA VAL A 127 9.99 3.25 -10.26
C VAL A 127 8.76 3.77 -9.52
N LEU A 128 8.65 3.53 -8.20
CA LEU A 128 7.50 4.01 -7.44
C LEU A 128 7.40 5.53 -7.45
N THR A 129 8.51 6.23 -7.22
CA THR A 129 8.53 7.70 -7.24
C THR A 129 8.15 8.22 -8.63
N GLY A 130 8.71 7.65 -9.69
CA GLY A 130 8.38 8.01 -11.07
C GLY A 130 6.91 7.79 -11.41
N VAL A 131 6.34 6.66 -10.99
CA VAL A 131 4.92 6.34 -11.17
C VAL A 131 4.03 7.32 -10.40
N MET A 132 4.34 7.63 -9.14
CA MET A 132 3.55 8.58 -8.36
C MET A 132 3.54 9.98 -8.97
N LEU A 133 4.71 10.47 -9.42
CA LEU A 133 4.82 11.76 -10.10
C LEU A 133 4.06 11.76 -11.43
N PHE A 134 4.21 10.71 -12.23
CA PHE A 134 3.57 10.59 -13.53
C PHE A 134 2.04 10.52 -13.43
N VAL A 135 1.52 9.61 -12.60
CA VAL A 135 0.08 9.43 -12.42
C VAL A 135 -0.53 10.66 -11.79
N GLY A 136 0.13 11.26 -10.81
CA GLY A 136 -0.39 12.46 -10.18
C GLY A 136 -0.38 13.68 -11.13
N TYR A 137 0.65 13.85 -11.96
CA TYR A 137 0.66 14.87 -13.02
C TYR A 137 -0.46 14.66 -14.04
N ILE A 138 -0.65 13.43 -14.52
CA ILE A 138 -1.76 13.12 -15.43
C ILE A 138 -3.11 13.39 -14.76
N SER A 139 -3.27 12.96 -13.51
CA SER A 139 -4.52 13.14 -12.76
C SER A 139 -4.84 14.62 -12.56
N SER A 140 -3.83 15.48 -12.36
CA SER A 140 -4.01 16.93 -12.28
C SER A 140 -4.63 17.55 -13.54
N LYS A 141 -4.37 16.95 -14.71
CA LYS A 141 -4.89 17.41 -16.01
C LYS A 141 -6.25 16.82 -16.34
N ILE A 142 -6.51 15.58 -15.93
CA ILE A 142 -7.75 14.88 -16.23
C ILE A 142 -8.87 15.29 -15.26
N VAL A 143 -8.56 15.48 -13.98
CA VAL A 143 -9.59 15.74 -12.96
C VAL A 143 -9.97 17.23 -13.00
N PRO A 144 -11.25 17.57 -13.32
CA PRO A 144 -11.69 18.95 -13.41
C PRO A 144 -11.81 19.58 -12.01
N GLY A 145 -11.33 20.82 -11.88
CA GLY A 145 -11.46 21.60 -10.65
C GLY A 145 -10.41 22.71 -10.53
N GLN A 146 -10.71 23.68 -9.69
CA GLN A 146 -9.79 24.78 -9.34
C GLN A 146 -8.74 24.27 -8.35
N ASP A 147 -7.52 24.77 -8.47
CA ASP A 147 -6.46 24.51 -7.49
C ASP A 147 -6.73 25.35 -6.23
N SER A 148 -6.47 24.82 -5.02
CA SER A 148 -6.71 25.57 -3.78
C SER A 148 -5.52 26.46 -3.41
N ASP A 149 -5.80 27.64 -2.86
CA ASP A 149 -4.75 28.50 -2.30
C ASP A 149 -4.17 27.85 -1.03
N PHE A 150 -2.84 27.71 -1.00
CA PHE A 150 -2.16 27.19 0.18
C PHE A 150 -2.00 28.26 1.25
N ILE A 151 -2.89 28.23 2.23
CA ILE A 151 -2.74 29.00 3.46
C ILE A 151 -2.61 27.99 4.60
N LEU A 152 -1.40 27.87 5.15
CA LEU A 152 -1.12 27.07 6.33
C LEU A 152 -0.37 27.92 7.33
N GLU A 153 -1.00 28.19 8.48
CA GLU A 153 -0.32 28.79 9.62
C GLU A 153 0.70 27.80 10.16
N ILE A 154 1.97 28.19 10.21
CA ILE A 154 3.05 27.32 10.71
C ILE A 154 3.05 27.41 12.24
N PRO A 155 2.67 26.35 12.99
CA PRO A 155 2.77 26.38 14.44
C PRO A 155 4.23 26.40 14.89
N PRO A 156 4.54 26.99 16.05
CA PRO A 156 5.89 26.93 16.62
C PRO A 156 6.27 25.48 16.95
N LEU A 157 7.56 25.14 16.78
CA LEU A 157 8.09 23.85 17.21
C LEU A 157 7.85 23.67 18.71
N ARG A 158 7.22 22.55 19.09
CA ARG A 158 6.98 22.20 20.49
C ARG A 158 7.71 20.91 20.81
N LEU A 159 8.19 20.78 22.04
CA LEU A 159 8.71 19.49 22.51
C LEU A 159 7.52 18.53 22.66
N PRO A 160 7.58 17.33 22.05
CA PRO A 160 6.46 16.42 22.08
C PRO A 160 6.29 15.85 23.48
N GLN A 161 5.07 15.91 24.01
CA GLN A 161 4.75 15.34 25.31
C GLN A 161 4.53 13.83 25.18
N LEU A 162 5.31 13.03 25.90
CA LEU A 162 5.24 11.55 25.84
C LEU A 162 3.84 11.02 26.16
N SER A 163 3.12 11.65 27.10
CA SER A 163 1.74 11.30 27.45
C SER A 163 0.78 11.43 26.26
N ASN A 164 0.87 12.53 25.49
CA ASN A 164 0.06 12.73 24.29
C ASN A 164 0.40 11.71 23.20
N ILE A 165 1.69 11.43 23.00
CA ILE A 165 2.15 10.42 22.03
C ILE A 165 1.52 9.06 22.35
N LEU A 166 1.60 8.63 23.61
CA LEU A 166 1.06 7.34 24.07
C LEU A 166 -0.45 7.27 23.88
N ILE A 167 -1.20 8.28 24.31
CA ILE A 167 -2.67 8.31 24.19
C ILE A 167 -3.10 8.27 22.71
N LYS A 168 -2.47 9.10 21.86
CA LYS A 168 -2.77 9.14 20.41
C LYS A 168 -2.44 7.83 19.72
N THR A 169 -1.29 7.24 20.06
CA THR A 169 -0.85 5.95 19.52
C THR A 169 -1.84 4.85 19.93
N MET A 170 -2.20 4.78 21.21
CA MET A 170 -3.14 3.77 21.71
C MET A 170 -4.51 3.90 21.04
N GLY A 171 -5.06 5.11 20.91
CA GLY A 171 -6.33 5.30 20.22
C GLY A 171 -6.30 4.87 18.75
N ARG A 172 -5.18 5.11 18.04
CA ARG A 172 -5.02 4.65 16.65
C ARG A 172 -4.86 3.14 16.54
N ILE A 173 -4.12 2.52 17.46
CA ILE A 173 -3.98 1.05 17.52
C ILE A 173 -5.33 0.41 17.83
N GLU A 174 -6.10 0.95 18.77
CA GLU A 174 -7.43 0.43 19.12
C GLU A 174 -8.39 0.55 17.94
N TRP A 175 -8.40 1.68 17.23
CA TRP A 175 -9.17 1.85 16.01
C TRP A 175 -8.74 0.86 14.92
N TYR A 176 -7.43 0.69 14.74
CA TYR A 176 -6.88 -0.28 13.80
C TYR A 176 -7.32 -1.70 14.15
N LEU A 177 -7.26 -2.11 15.41
CA LEU A 177 -7.72 -3.42 15.85
C LEU A 177 -9.22 -3.61 15.60
N LYS A 178 -10.04 -2.62 15.95
CA LYS A 178 -11.50 -2.67 15.74
C LYS A 178 -11.90 -2.80 14.28
N GLU A 179 -11.19 -2.12 13.37
CA GLU A 179 -11.51 -2.16 11.93
C GLU A 179 -10.85 -3.36 11.24
N ALA A 180 -9.59 -3.66 11.57
CA ALA A 180 -8.81 -4.69 10.90
C ALA A 180 -9.20 -6.11 11.31
N VAL A 181 -9.52 -6.37 12.58
CA VAL A 181 -9.81 -7.72 13.10
C VAL A 181 -11.07 -8.33 12.47
N PRO A 182 -12.21 -7.63 12.34
CA PRO A 182 -13.37 -8.16 11.64
C PRO A 182 -13.09 -8.48 10.18
N LEU A 183 -12.33 -7.62 9.49
CA LEU A 183 -11.91 -7.83 8.12
C LEU A 183 -10.95 -9.03 7.98
N PHE A 184 -10.10 -9.29 8.98
CA PHE A 184 -9.25 -10.48 9.03
C PHE A 184 -10.10 -11.76 9.09
N ILE A 185 -11.06 -11.82 10.01
CA ILE A 185 -11.91 -13.01 10.18
C ILE A 185 -12.70 -13.29 8.90
N LEU A 186 -13.27 -12.24 8.30
CA LEU A 186 -14.06 -12.35 7.07
C LEU A 186 -13.18 -12.75 5.88
N GLY A 187 -12.01 -12.12 5.71
CA GLY A 187 -11.06 -12.44 4.65
C GLY A 187 -10.59 -13.89 4.69
N THR A 188 -10.23 -14.41 5.88
CA THR A 188 -9.78 -15.80 6.02
C THR A 188 -10.92 -16.79 5.79
N LEU A 189 -12.14 -16.47 6.22
CA LEU A 189 -13.31 -17.31 5.96
C LEU A 189 -13.63 -17.39 4.45
N VAL A 190 -13.52 -16.27 3.73
CA VAL A 190 -13.69 -16.22 2.27
C VAL A 190 -12.59 -17.04 1.58
N LEU A 191 -11.32 -16.88 1.97
CA LEU A 191 -10.20 -17.66 1.42
C LEU A 191 -10.39 -19.15 1.64
N PHE A 192 -10.71 -19.57 2.87
CA PHE A 192 -10.92 -20.97 3.20
C PHE A 192 -12.08 -21.58 2.38
N THR A 193 -13.16 -20.83 2.24
CA THR A 193 -14.32 -21.27 1.45
C THR A 193 -13.93 -21.39 -0.02
N ALA A 194 -13.24 -20.40 -0.58
CA ALA A 194 -12.80 -20.41 -1.96
C ALA A 194 -11.79 -21.53 -2.25
N ASP A 195 -10.92 -21.87 -1.29
CA ASP A 195 -9.96 -22.97 -1.39
C ASP A 195 -10.67 -24.34 -1.39
N LYS A 196 -11.60 -24.53 -0.44
CA LYS A 196 -12.48 -25.71 -0.37
C LYS A 196 -13.28 -25.94 -1.65
N LEU A 197 -13.74 -24.86 -2.29
CA LEU A 197 -14.48 -24.90 -3.54
C LEU A 197 -13.59 -25.07 -4.79
N LYS A 198 -12.26 -25.17 -4.64
CA LYS A 198 -11.27 -25.20 -5.73
C LYS A 198 -11.40 -24.01 -6.70
N LEU A 199 -11.96 -22.88 -6.24
CA LEU A 199 -12.03 -21.66 -7.04
C LEU A 199 -10.67 -20.99 -7.18
N LEU A 200 -9.80 -21.06 -6.16
CA LEU A 200 -8.45 -20.50 -6.21
C LEU A 200 -7.62 -21.02 -7.39
N PRO A 201 -7.46 -22.34 -7.60
CA PRO A 201 -6.67 -22.85 -8.73
C PRO A 201 -7.32 -22.53 -10.10
N LEU A 202 -8.63 -22.30 -10.15
CA LEU A 202 -9.32 -21.89 -11.38
C LEU A 202 -9.00 -20.42 -11.73
N ILE A 203 -9.00 -19.54 -10.73
CA ILE A 203 -8.58 -18.13 -10.86
C ILE A 203 -7.07 -18.06 -11.14
N GLU A 204 -6.27 -18.90 -10.49
CA GLU A 204 -4.83 -19.02 -10.72
C GLU A 204 -4.55 -19.37 -12.18
N LYS A 205 -5.25 -20.36 -12.74
CA LYS A 205 -5.11 -20.76 -14.15
C LYS A 205 -5.58 -19.68 -15.13
N ALA A 206 -6.55 -18.86 -14.74
CA ALA A 206 -6.99 -17.71 -15.54
C ALA A 206 -6.00 -16.52 -15.45
N ALA A 207 -5.35 -16.34 -14.31
CA ALA A 207 -4.37 -15.28 -14.06
C ALA A 207 -2.94 -15.69 -14.48
N SER A 208 -2.65 -16.99 -14.62
CA SER A 208 -1.35 -17.52 -14.98
C SER A 208 -0.78 -16.96 -16.29
N PRO A 209 -1.53 -16.76 -17.39
CA PRO A 209 -0.93 -16.20 -18.60
C PRO A 209 -0.45 -14.76 -18.39
N VAL A 210 -1.11 -13.97 -17.54
CA VAL A 210 -0.66 -12.61 -17.23
C VAL A 210 0.54 -12.65 -16.30
N ILE A 211 0.51 -13.48 -15.25
CA ILE A 211 1.54 -13.47 -14.21
C ILE A 211 2.82 -14.17 -14.67
N VAL A 212 2.70 -15.27 -15.43
CA VAL A 212 3.85 -16.03 -15.94
C VAL A 212 4.40 -15.40 -17.21
N ASN A 213 3.58 -15.06 -18.20
CA ASN A 213 4.09 -14.60 -19.49
C ASN A 213 4.37 -13.09 -19.52
N PHE A 214 3.59 -12.28 -18.79
CA PHE A 214 3.75 -10.82 -18.83
C PHE A 214 4.61 -10.30 -17.68
N LEU A 215 4.45 -10.84 -16.46
CA LEU A 215 5.29 -10.45 -15.31
C LEU A 215 6.54 -11.33 -15.13
N GLY A 216 6.63 -12.48 -15.80
CA GLY A 216 7.78 -13.39 -15.66
C GLY A 216 7.88 -14.07 -14.30
N LEU A 217 6.77 -14.17 -13.55
CA LEU A 217 6.74 -14.70 -12.18
C LEU A 217 6.32 -16.18 -12.15
N PRO A 218 6.73 -16.97 -11.14
CA PRO A 218 6.27 -18.35 -10.99
C PRO A 218 4.75 -18.40 -10.78
N ALA A 219 4.08 -19.45 -11.26
CA ALA A 219 2.62 -19.59 -11.16
C ALA A 219 2.10 -19.42 -9.72
N LYS A 220 2.84 -19.93 -8.73
CA LYS A 220 2.53 -19.78 -7.29
C LYS A 220 2.46 -18.32 -6.81
N ALA A 221 3.11 -17.38 -7.49
CA ALA A 221 3.00 -15.96 -7.15
C ALA A 221 1.58 -15.42 -7.38
N ALA A 222 0.80 -16.04 -8.27
CA ALA A 222 -0.59 -15.67 -8.49
C ALA A 222 -1.45 -15.81 -7.23
N GLU A 223 -1.21 -16.85 -6.44
CA GLU A 223 -1.86 -17.03 -5.16
C GLU A 223 -1.56 -15.86 -4.20
N SER A 224 -0.29 -15.41 -4.17
CA SER A 224 0.13 -14.26 -3.35
C SER A 224 -0.57 -12.96 -3.79
N PHE A 225 -0.76 -12.72 -5.08
CA PHE A 225 -1.49 -11.55 -5.57
C PHE A 225 -3.00 -11.61 -5.25
N ILE A 226 -3.62 -12.79 -5.36
CA ILE A 226 -5.03 -12.99 -5.01
C ILE A 226 -5.26 -12.73 -3.52
N ILE A 227 -4.40 -13.28 -2.66
CA ILE A 227 -4.44 -13.04 -1.22
C ILE A 227 -4.13 -11.56 -0.92
N GLY A 228 -3.20 -10.96 -1.68
CA GLY A 228 -2.85 -9.54 -1.63
C GLY A 228 -4.03 -8.60 -1.88
N PHE A 229 -4.96 -8.96 -2.75
CA PHE A 229 -6.18 -8.18 -3.00
C PHE A 229 -7.07 -8.08 -1.76
N LEU A 230 -7.25 -9.20 -1.04
CA LEU A 230 -7.97 -9.20 0.23
C LEU A 230 -7.20 -8.42 1.29
N ARG A 231 -5.88 -8.65 1.36
CA ARG A 231 -4.97 -8.06 2.33
C ARG A 231 -3.55 -7.97 1.77
N ARG A 232 -3.09 -6.76 1.45
CA ARG A 232 -1.77 -6.51 0.84
C ARG A 232 -0.62 -7.13 1.64
N ASP A 233 -0.69 -7.07 2.97
CA ASP A 233 0.33 -7.60 3.89
C ASP A 233 0.57 -9.10 3.69
N TYR A 234 -0.50 -9.88 3.48
CA TYR A 234 -0.41 -11.33 3.27
C TYR A 234 0.10 -11.69 1.89
N GLY A 235 -0.25 -10.90 0.87
CA GLY A 235 0.36 -11.09 -0.45
C GLY A 235 1.87 -10.85 -0.40
N ALA A 236 2.32 -9.81 0.32
CA ALA A 236 3.75 -9.54 0.48
C ALA A 236 4.44 -10.66 1.28
N ALA A 237 3.82 -11.14 2.36
CA ALA A 237 4.33 -12.27 3.13
C ALA A 237 4.42 -13.57 2.30
N GLY A 238 3.45 -13.82 1.42
CA GLY A 238 3.48 -14.94 0.48
C GLY A 238 4.66 -14.85 -0.51
N LEU A 239 4.92 -13.65 -1.03
CA LEU A 239 6.09 -13.39 -1.88
C LEU A 239 7.41 -13.57 -1.12
N PHE A 240 7.48 -13.11 0.14
CA PHE A 240 8.64 -13.33 0.99
C PHE A 240 8.91 -14.82 1.21
N ALA A 241 7.87 -15.61 1.49
CA ALA A 241 8.01 -17.07 1.64
C ALA A 241 8.50 -17.75 0.35
N LEU A 242 8.03 -17.30 -0.82
CA LEU A 242 8.52 -17.80 -2.12
C LEU A 242 10.00 -17.44 -2.36
N GLN A 243 10.43 -16.26 -1.93
CA GLN A 243 11.85 -15.87 -1.99
C GLN A 243 12.72 -16.74 -1.07
N GLU A 244 12.26 -17.03 0.15
CA GLU A 244 13.01 -17.91 1.06
C GLU A 244 13.16 -19.34 0.54
N GLN A 245 12.18 -19.82 -0.24
CA GLN A 245 12.26 -21.10 -0.94
C GLN A 245 13.16 -21.06 -2.18
N GLY A 246 13.80 -19.93 -2.49
CA GLY A 246 14.68 -19.77 -3.64
C GLY A 246 13.95 -19.77 -5.00
N MET A 247 12.64 -19.54 -5.01
CA MET A 247 11.83 -19.56 -6.25
C MET A 247 11.78 -18.22 -6.98
N LEU A 248 12.38 -17.16 -6.43
CA LEU A 248 12.38 -15.82 -7.00
C LEU A 248 13.81 -15.30 -7.23
N ASN A 249 14.10 -14.92 -8.47
CA ASN A 249 15.32 -14.19 -8.83
C ASN A 249 15.24 -12.70 -8.44
N THR A 250 16.37 -11.99 -8.41
CA THR A 250 16.42 -10.56 -8.07
C THR A 250 15.47 -9.70 -8.91
N GLU A 251 15.43 -9.93 -10.22
CA GLU A 251 14.50 -9.24 -11.12
C GLU A 251 13.04 -9.51 -10.76
N GLN A 252 12.72 -10.77 -10.46
CA GLN A 252 11.37 -11.19 -10.07
C GLN A 252 10.97 -10.62 -8.71
N VAL A 253 11.91 -10.47 -7.78
CA VAL A 253 11.67 -9.78 -6.50
C VAL A 253 11.29 -8.32 -6.75
N VAL A 254 12.05 -7.60 -7.58
CA VAL A 254 11.73 -6.19 -7.92
C VAL A 254 10.36 -6.09 -8.59
N VAL A 255 10.10 -6.92 -9.61
CA VAL A 255 8.82 -6.90 -10.36
C VAL A 255 7.65 -7.25 -9.46
N SER A 256 7.75 -8.29 -8.64
CA SER A 256 6.67 -8.71 -7.76
C SER A 256 6.39 -7.66 -6.67
N LEU A 257 7.43 -7.06 -6.08
CA LEU A 257 7.29 -6.01 -5.07
C LEU A 257 6.77 -4.70 -5.64
N THR A 258 7.21 -4.29 -6.83
CA THR A 258 6.63 -3.12 -7.51
C THR A 258 5.17 -3.38 -7.83
N THR A 259 4.86 -4.55 -8.38
CA THR A 259 3.48 -4.90 -8.75
C THR A 259 2.60 -4.89 -7.52
N ILE A 260 2.96 -5.58 -6.44
CA ILE A 260 2.10 -5.66 -5.25
C ILE A 260 1.92 -4.32 -4.53
N THR A 261 2.91 -3.42 -4.63
CA THR A 261 2.79 -2.05 -4.12
C THR A 261 1.81 -1.22 -4.95
N LEU A 262 1.87 -1.36 -6.28
CA LEU A 262 0.98 -0.66 -7.20
C LEU A 262 -0.40 -1.31 -7.32
N PHE A 263 -0.54 -2.57 -6.92
CA PHE A 263 -1.75 -3.36 -7.05
C PHE A 263 -2.88 -2.80 -6.19
N ILE A 264 -4.15 -3.03 -6.59
CA ILE A 264 -5.39 -2.48 -6.02
C ILE A 264 -5.39 -2.25 -4.48
N PRO A 265 -6.07 -1.18 -3.97
CA PRO A 265 -6.33 -0.98 -2.54
C PRO A 265 -6.89 -2.22 -1.88
N CYS A 266 -6.37 -2.60 -0.71
CA CYS A 266 -6.95 -3.69 0.08
C CYS A 266 -8.46 -3.46 0.29
N ILE A 267 -9.23 -4.53 0.52
CA ILE A 267 -10.69 -4.44 0.73
C ILE A 267 -11.08 -3.34 1.73
N ALA A 268 -10.31 -3.20 2.81
CA ALA A 268 -10.51 -2.16 3.80
C ALA A 268 -10.45 -0.75 3.18
N ASN A 269 -9.40 -0.49 2.39
CA ASN A 269 -9.22 0.80 1.73
C ASN A 269 -10.31 1.02 0.67
N LEU A 270 -10.67 -0.02 -0.09
CA LEU A 270 -11.78 0.05 -1.04
C LEU A 270 -13.11 0.46 -0.36
N PHE A 271 -13.44 -0.13 0.80
CA PHE A 271 -14.65 0.26 1.55
C PHE A 271 -14.61 1.70 2.03
N VAL A 272 -13.46 2.17 2.52
CA VAL A 272 -13.28 3.57 2.94
C VAL A 272 -13.41 4.50 1.74
N ILE A 273 -12.83 4.16 0.58
CA ILE A 273 -12.98 4.96 -0.66
C ILE A 273 -14.45 5.01 -1.07
N ILE A 274 -15.18 3.89 -1.03
CA ILE A 274 -16.62 3.85 -1.33
C ILE A 274 -17.39 4.76 -0.39
N LYS A 275 -17.07 4.73 0.92
CA LYS A 275 -17.72 5.54 1.94
C LYS A 275 -17.42 7.05 1.79
N GLU A 276 -16.19 7.41 1.45
CA GLU A 276 -15.72 8.81 1.40
C GLU A 276 -15.91 9.49 0.03
N ARG A 277 -15.92 8.72 -1.07
CA ARG A 277 -15.94 9.24 -2.46
C ARG A 277 -17.10 8.70 -3.28
N GLY A 278 -17.88 7.75 -2.75
CA GLY A 278 -18.97 7.09 -3.44
C GLY A 278 -18.50 5.93 -4.35
N LEU A 279 -19.44 5.04 -4.64
CA LEU A 279 -19.20 3.81 -5.39
C LEU A 279 -18.64 4.05 -6.80
N LYS A 280 -19.13 5.07 -7.51
CA LYS A 280 -18.68 5.39 -8.88
C LYS A 280 -17.19 5.74 -8.91
N THR A 281 -16.74 6.60 -7.99
CA THR A 281 -15.35 7.02 -7.90
C THR A 281 -14.44 5.85 -7.51
N ALA A 282 -14.89 5.01 -6.57
CA ALA A 282 -14.15 3.82 -6.17
C ALA A 282 -13.96 2.83 -7.33
N LEU A 283 -15.02 2.57 -8.11
CA LEU A 283 -14.94 1.70 -9.28
C LEU A 283 -13.99 2.25 -10.35
N ILE A 284 -14.03 3.55 -10.62
CA ILE A 284 -13.12 4.20 -11.59
C ILE A 284 -11.67 4.07 -11.13
N ILE A 285 -11.37 4.36 -9.86
CA ILE A 285 -10.02 4.25 -9.30
C ILE A 285 -9.53 2.80 -9.42
N THR A 286 -10.33 1.82 -8.99
CA THR A 286 -9.97 0.41 -9.06
C THR A 286 -9.78 -0.08 -10.50
N ALA A 287 -10.67 0.33 -11.41
CA ALA A 287 -10.59 -0.02 -12.83
C ALA A 287 -9.37 0.58 -13.54
N PHE A 288 -8.86 1.72 -13.05
CA PHE A 288 -7.63 2.31 -13.55
C PHE A 288 -6.38 1.67 -12.93
N VAL A 289 -6.36 1.52 -11.60
CA VAL A 289 -5.19 1.03 -10.84
C VAL A 289 -4.84 -0.41 -11.21
N PHE A 290 -5.83 -1.29 -11.37
CA PHE A 290 -5.58 -2.70 -11.67
C PHE A 290 -4.79 -2.95 -12.96
N PRO A 291 -5.28 -2.55 -14.15
CA PRO A 291 -4.53 -2.74 -15.39
C PRO A 291 -3.23 -1.94 -15.39
N PHE A 292 -3.21 -0.75 -14.77
CA PHE A 292 -2.02 0.07 -14.70
C PHE A 292 -0.90 -0.60 -13.89
N SER A 293 -1.22 -1.22 -12.74
CA SER A 293 -0.24 -1.94 -11.91
C SER A 293 0.40 -3.13 -12.63
N ILE A 294 -0.41 -3.92 -13.35
CA ILE A 294 0.03 -5.05 -14.17
C ILE A 294 0.91 -4.55 -15.32
N MET A 295 0.48 -3.48 -16.00
CA MET A 295 1.23 -2.86 -17.10
C MET A 295 2.61 -2.38 -16.64
N VAL A 296 2.70 -1.66 -15.51
CA VAL A 296 3.99 -1.21 -14.97
C VAL A 296 4.86 -2.39 -14.56
N GLY A 297 4.30 -3.41 -13.91
CA GLY A 297 5.03 -4.63 -13.54
C GLY A 297 5.61 -5.36 -14.75
N GLY A 298 4.82 -5.57 -15.81
CA GLY A 298 5.28 -6.23 -17.03
C GLY A 298 6.29 -5.40 -17.83
N LEU A 299 6.09 -4.07 -17.91
CA LEU A 299 7.09 -3.17 -18.50
C LEU A 299 8.42 -3.24 -17.74
N LEU A 300 8.37 -3.30 -16.41
CA LEU A 300 9.57 -3.42 -15.58
C LEU A 300 10.28 -4.76 -15.80
N HIS A 301 9.54 -5.86 -15.90
CA HIS A 301 10.11 -7.17 -16.24
C HIS A 301 10.82 -7.16 -17.60
N HIS A 302 10.18 -6.59 -18.62
CA HIS A 302 10.76 -6.51 -19.96
C HIS A 302 11.99 -5.59 -19.99
N LEU A 303 11.95 -4.48 -19.25
CA LEU A 303 13.06 -3.52 -19.20
C LEU A 303 14.26 -4.07 -18.42
N LEU A 304 14.04 -4.78 -17.31
CA LEU A 304 15.11 -5.43 -16.54
C LEU A 304 15.77 -6.57 -17.32
N SER A 305 14.96 -7.44 -17.94
CA SER A 305 15.47 -8.54 -18.76
C SER A 305 16.22 -8.05 -20.01
N TRP A 306 15.78 -6.94 -20.61
CA TRP A 306 16.46 -6.32 -21.75
C TRP A 306 17.80 -5.68 -21.35
N LEU A 307 17.83 -4.98 -20.21
CA LEU A 307 19.05 -4.31 -19.71
C LEU A 307 20.06 -5.28 -19.07
N ARG A 308 19.68 -6.55 -18.81
CA ARG A 308 20.52 -7.55 -18.11
C ARG A 308 21.17 -7.01 -16.84
N VAL A 309 20.41 -6.22 -16.06
CA VAL A 309 20.95 -5.46 -14.92
C VAL A 309 21.56 -6.39 -13.86
N PHE A 310 21.03 -7.60 -13.71
CA PHE A 310 21.42 -8.54 -12.66
C PHE A 310 22.04 -9.84 -13.18
N ASN A 311 22.47 -9.87 -14.45
CA ASN A 311 22.97 -11.07 -15.13
C ASN A 311 24.48 -11.05 -15.35
#